data_AF-A0A699ZW62-F1
#
_entry.id   AF-A0A699ZW62-F1
#
_cell.length_a   1.000
_cell.length_b   1.000
_cell.length_c   1.000
_cell.angle_alpha   90.00
_cell.angle_beta   90.00
_cell.angle_gamma   90.00
#
_symmetry.space_group_name_H-M   'P 1'
#
loop_
_entity.id
_entity.type
_entity.pdbx_description
1 polymer ?
#
loop_
_entity_poly.entity_id
_entity_poly.type
_entity_poly.pdbx_seq_one_letter_code
_entity_poly.pdbx_strand_id
1 'polypeptide(L)'
;MEAAKLLVDLAKQNAEKKVHPLRVKKLYVLAALEMDKFKRKTLEMQSAGPQGTDATRAPAGTMQTTAAQTLASLMTLEAASMSGPGGGLDSAWRGAEAYHFWLLAHRQLYGGNVDLAMRTALHLRDYEDVLEPLEIYSFLALAAFYNKFYGQCSKAFIKLESMPTIQASRRDEYGNLAMSIFLKNAPVDPRALKETRERSGPAA
;
A
#
# COMPACT_ATOMS: atom_id res chain seq x y z
N MET A 1 -20.77 8.72 -4.05
CA MET A 1 -19.44 8.96 -3.44
C MET A 1 -19.42 8.72 -1.93
N GLU A 2 -20.44 9.10 -1.16
CA GLU A 2 -20.46 8.98 0.31
C GLU A 2 -20.27 7.54 0.82
N ALA A 3 -20.92 6.55 0.17
CA ALA A 3 -20.77 5.14 0.55
C ALA A 3 -19.31 4.66 0.48
N ALA A 4 -18.54 5.08 -0.53
CA ALA A 4 -17.13 4.69 -0.65
C ALA A 4 -16.26 5.32 0.44
N LYS A 5 -16.52 6.59 0.80
CA LYS A 5 -15.82 7.27 1.90
C LYS A 5 -16.09 6.55 3.23
N LEU A 6 -17.36 6.23 3.50
CA LEU A 6 -17.77 5.50 4.70
C LEU A 6 -17.10 4.12 4.78
N LEU A 7 -16.97 3.40 3.65
CA LEU A 7 -16.25 2.12 3.61
C LEU A 7 -14.76 2.25 3.93
N VAL A 8 -14.10 3.31 3.47
CA VAL A 8 -12.69 3.59 3.83
C VAL A 8 -12.56 3.92 5.31
N ASP A 9 -13.47 4.71 5.87
CA ASP A 9 -13.45 5.05 7.29
C ASP A 9 -13.68 3.82 8.17
N LEU A 10 -14.63 2.96 7.79
CA LEU A 10 -14.82 1.66 8.43
C LEU A 10 -13.59 0.76 8.30
N ALA A 11 -12.88 0.80 7.16
CA ALA A 11 -11.65 0.04 6.98
C ALA A 11 -10.56 0.51 7.95
N LYS A 12 -10.38 1.83 8.10
CA LYS A 12 -9.43 2.44 9.06
C LYS A 12 -9.78 2.09 10.51
N GLN A 13 -11.05 2.19 10.91
CA GLN A 13 -11.48 1.79 12.25
C GLN A 13 -11.28 0.29 12.53
N ASN A 14 -11.46 -0.57 11.51
CA ASN A 14 -11.19 -2.00 11.66
C ASN A 14 -9.68 -2.30 11.65
N ALA A 15 -8.87 -1.50 10.95
CA ALA A 15 -7.40 -1.57 10.98
C ALA A 15 -6.87 -1.28 12.39
N GLU A 16 -7.37 -0.23 13.04
CA GLU A 16 -6.99 0.13 14.42
C GLU A 16 -7.29 -0.99 15.43
N LYS A 17 -8.36 -1.75 15.22
CA LYS A 17 -8.74 -2.88 16.09
C LYS A 17 -7.82 -4.09 15.93
N LYS A 18 -7.05 -4.19 14.84
CA LYS A 18 -6.09 -5.27 14.55
C LYS A 18 -6.64 -6.72 14.60
N VAL A 19 -7.96 -6.92 14.63
CA VAL A 19 -8.57 -8.26 14.82
C VAL A 19 -8.62 -9.08 13.52
N HIS A 20 -9.02 -8.46 12.40
CA HIS A 20 -9.33 -9.18 11.16
C HIS A 20 -8.75 -8.49 9.91
N PRO A 21 -7.47 -8.68 9.59
CA PRO A 21 -6.83 -8.05 8.42
C PRO A 21 -7.50 -8.42 7.09
N LEU A 22 -8.08 -9.62 6.97
CA LEU A 22 -8.87 -10.02 5.80
C LEU A 22 -10.13 -9.16 5.63
N ARG A 23 -10.78 -8.76 6.73
CA ARG A 23 -11.96 -7.89 6.69
C ARG A 23 -11.58 -6.49 6.23
N VAL A 24 -10.46 -5.96 6.73
CA VAL A 24 -9.91 -4.66 6.33
C VAL A 24 -9.64 -4.64 4.83
N LYS A 25 -8.93 -5.65 4.31
CA LYS A 25 -8.71 -5.81 2.86
C LYS A 25 -10.01 -5.82 2.07
N LYS A 26 -11.01 -6.60 2.50
CA LYS A 26 -12.33 -6.64 1.83
C LYS A 26 -13.01 -5.28 1.80
N LEU A 27 -12.94 -4.51 2.89
CA LEU A 27 -13.54 -3.17 2.95
C LEU A 27 -12.85 -2.18 2.00
N TYR A 28 -11.51 -2.18 1.93
CA TYR A 28 -10.78 -1.35 0.96
C TYR A 28 -11.11 -1.72 -0.49
N VAL A 29 -11.20 -3.01 -0.82
CA VAL A 29 -11.60 -3.47 -2.16
C VAL A 29 -13.03 -3.04 -2.49
N LEU A 30 -13.97 -3.19 -1.55
CA LEU A 30 -15.36 -2.74 -1.76
C LEU A 30 -15.42 -1.22 -1.97
N ALA A 31 -14.66 -0.45 -1.19
CA ALA A 31 -14.58 0.99 -1.37
C ALA A 31 -14.08 1.35 -2.77
N ALA A 32 -13.00 0.70 -3.22
CA ALA A 32 -12.44 0.92 -4.55
C ALA A 32 -13.42 0.58 -5.68
N LEU A 33 -14.11 -0.57 -5.57
CA LEU A 33 -15.12 -0.99 -6.55
C LEU A 33 -16.34 -0.03 -6.59
N GLU A 34 -16.78 0.49 -5.45
CA GLU A 34 -17.87 1.48 -5.41
C GLU A 34 -17.44 2.82 -6.03
N MET A 35 -16.18 3.23 -5.86
CA MET A 35 -15.65 4.39 -6.57
C MET A 35 -15.60 4.15 -8.08
N ASP A 36 -15.13 3.00 -8.54
CA ASP A 36 -15.11 2.67 -9.97
C ASP A 36 -16.51 2.62 -10.59
N LYS A 37 -17.49 2.04 -9.89
CA LYS A 37 -18.91 2.08 -10.30
C LYS A 37 -19.41 3.51 -10.41
N PHE A 38 -19.06 4.37 -9.47
CA PHE A 38 -19.44 5.78 -9.51
C PHE A 38 -18.82 6.47 -10.74
N LYS A 39 -17.52 6.28 -10.98
CA LYS A 39 -16.82 6.84 -12.16
C LYS A 39 -17.49 6.39 -13.46
N ARG A 40 -17.79 5.09 -13.60
CA ARG A 40 -18.47 4.54 -14.79
C ARG A 40 -19.86 5.14 -14.98
N LYS A 41 -20.69 5.21 -13.94
CA LYS A 41 -22.01 5.83 -14.02
C LYS A 41 -21.95 7.31 -14.40
N THR A 42 -20.99 8.06 -13.87
CA THR A 42 -20.81 9.47 -14.22
C THR A 42 -20.38 9.64 -15.69
N LEU A 43 -19.50 8.76 -16.19
CA LEU A 43 -19.10 8.75 -17.60
C LEU A 43 -20.27 8.37 -18.53
N GLU A 44 -21.03 7.32 -18.20
CA GLU A 44 -22.19 6.87 -18.98
C GLU A 44 -23.30 7.94 -19.03
N MET A 45 -23.64 8.54 -17.88
CA MET A 45 -24.68 9.58 -17.78
C MET A 45 -24.33 10.84 -18.58
N GLN A 46 -23.04 11.10 -18.83
CA GLN A 46 -22.60 12.22 -19.66
C GLN A 46 -22.44 11.86 -21.15
N SER A 47 -22.14 10.59 -21.47
CA SER A 47 -22.20 10.09 -22.85
C SER A 47 -23.63 10.03 -23.41
N ALA A 48 -24.63 10.00 -22.53
CA ALA A 48 -26.06 10.09 -22.86
C ALA A 48 -26.60 11.54 -22.94
N GLY A 49 -25.82 12.47 -23.52
CA GLY A 49 -26.30 13.80 -23.92
C GLY A 49 -27.39 13.73 -25.02
N PRO A 50 -28.28 14.72 -25.13
CA PRO A 50 -29.70 14.54 -25.44
C PRO A 50 -29.96 13.93 -26.83
N GLN A 51 -30.56 12.75 -26.83
CA GLN A 51 -31.20 12.17 -28.00
C GLN A 51 -32.66 12.66 -28.07
N GLY A 52 -32.92 13.62 -28.95
CA GLY A 52 -34.24 14.17 -29.29
C GLY A 52 -34.41 15.61 -28.82
N THR A 53 -34.78 16.60 -29.64
CA THR A 53 -35.46 16.59 -30.94
C THR A 53 -35.13 17.90 -31.67
N ASP A 54 -34.32 17.88 -32.72
CA ASP A 54 -34.67 18.55 -33.99
C ASP A 54 -33.62 18.25 -35.07
N ALA A 55 -34.07 17.56 -36.11
CA ALA A 55 -33.25 17.19 -37.26
C ALA A 55 -33.18 18.34 -38.26
N THR A 56 -32.68 19.51 -37.86
CA THR A 56 -32.30 20.55 -38.82
C THR A 56 -31.10 21.37 -38.35
N ARG A 57 -29.95 21.02 -38.94
CA ARG A 57 -28.84 21.91 -39.33
C ARG A 57 -27.93 22.44 -38.20
N ALA A 58 -26.77 21.79 -38.01
CA ALA A 58 -25.58 22.43 -37.42
C ALA A 58 -24.26 21.70 -37.80
N PRO A 59 -23.10 22.39 -37.76
CA PRO A 59 -21.98 22.20 -38.69
C PRO A 59 -20.81 21.37 -38.11
N ALA A 60 -19.83 21.08 -38.98
CA ALA A 60 -18.67 20.21 -38.80
C ALA A 60 -17.60 20.62 -37.75
N GLY A 61 -18.00 21.11 -36.57
CA GLY A 61 -17.09 21.57 -35.49
C GLY A 61 -17.15 20.76 -34.18
N THR A 62 -17.94 19.70 -34.10
CA THR A 62 -18.41 19.08 -32.84
C THR A 62 -17.46 18.05 -32.19
N MET A 63 -16.37 17.66 -32.85
CA MET A 63 -15.41 16.70 -32.27
C MET A 63 -14.44 17.35 -31.26
N GLN A 64 -14.14 18.64 -31.41
CA GLN A 64 -13.17 19.32 -30.54
C GLN A 64 -13.80 19.76 -29.20
N THR A 65 -15.10 20.04 -29.19
CA THR A 65 -15.88 20.36 -27.98
C THR A 65 -16.14 19.15 -27.09
N THR A 66 -16.32 17.95 -27.65
CA THR A 66 -16.52 16.70 -26.89
C THR A 66 -15.24 16.22 -26.20
N ALA A 67 -14.07 16.38 -26.83
CA ALA A 67 -12.77 16.09 -26.20
C ALA A 67 -12.45 17.05 -25.04
N ALA A 68 -12.76 18.34 -25.18
CA ALA A 68 -12.56 19.32 -24.12
C ALA A 68 -13.53 19.11 -22.94
N GLN A 69 -14.78 18.76 -23.21
CA GLN A 69 -15.78 18.44 -22.17
C GLN A 69 -15.45 17.15 -21.42
N THR A 70 -14.96 16.12 -22.11
CA THR A 70 -14.50 14.88 -21.47
C THR A 70 -13.25 15.10 -20.63
N LEU A 71 -12.27 15.89 -21.09
CA LEU A 71 -11.11 16.29 -20.29
C LEU A 71 -11.49 17.13 -19.05
N ALA A 72 -12.36 18.13 -19.22
CA ALA A 72 -12.84 18.93 -18.10
C ALA A 72 -13.59 18.06 -17.08
N SER A 73 -14.38 17.09 -17.54
CA SER A 73 -15.06 16.13 -16.67
C SER A 73 -14.09 15.21 -15.93
N LEU A 74 -13.07 14.68 -16.61
CA LEU A 74 -12.00 13.88 -15.99
C LEU A 74 -11.25 14.69 -14.94
N MET A 75 -10.91 15.95 -15.21
CA MET A 75 -10.29 16.86 -14.24
C MET A 75 -11.19 17.13 -13.04
N THR A 76 -12.51 17.24 -13.24
CA THR A 76 -13.47 17.47 -12.16
C THR A 76 -13.66 16.21 -11.31
N LEU A 77 -13.65 15.03 -11.96
CA LEU A 77 -13.73 13.72 -11.31
C LEU A 77 -12.45 13.39 -10.52
N GLU A 78 -11.29 13.75 -11.07
CA GLU A 78 -9.98 13.64 -10.44
C GLU A 78 -9.90 14.58 -9.23
N ALA A 79 -10.29 15.84 -9.38
CA ALA A 79 -10.40 16.79 -8.28
C ALA A 79 -11.36 16.28 -7.20
N ALA A 80 -12.55 15.79 -7.57
CA ALA A 80 -13.51 15.24 -6.60
C ALA A 80 -13.03 13.95 -5.92
N SER A 81 -12.25 13.11 -6.63
CA SER A 81 -11.58 11.96 -6.03
C SER A 81 -10.48 12.41 -5.07
N MET A 82 -9.72 13.46 -5.40
CA MET A 82 -8.66 14.03 -4.56
C MET A 82 -9.20 14.88 -3.39
N SER A 83 -10.47 15.30 -3.42
CA SER A 83 -11.09 16.20 -2.43
C SER A 83 -11.52 15.51 -1.12
N GLY A 84 -10.74 14.55 -0.61
CA GLY A 84 -10.95 13.92 0.69
C GLY A 84 -9.63 13.70 1.43
N PRO A 85 -9.62 13.67 2.78
CA PRO A 85 -8.39 13.44 3.53
C PRO A 85 -7.86 12.02 3.23
N GLY A 86 -6.88 11.95 2.33
CA GLY A 86 -6.26 10.72 1.85
C GLY A 86 -6.65 10.34 0.42
N GLY A 87 -6.49 11.24 -0.56
CA GLY A 87 -6.29 10.98 -2.00
C GLY A 87 -7.13 9.87 -2.62
N GLY A 88 -8.33 10.19 -3.11
CA GLY A 88 -9.30 9.19 -3.55
C GLY A 88 -8.85 8.33 -4.73
N LEU A 89 -9.53 7.18 -4.79
CA LEU A 89 -9.24 5.98 -5.59
C LEU A 89 -7.88 5.34 -5.28
N ASP A 90 -6.78 6.07 -5.45
CA ASP A 90 -5.44 5.50 -5.25
C ASP A 90 -5.21 5.10 -3.79
N SER A 91 -5.73 5.86 -2.84
CA SER A 91 -5.68 5.49 -1.41
C SER A 91 -6.45 4.22 -1.07
N ALA A 92 -7.58 3.95 -1.74
CA ALA A 92 -8.36 2.74 -1.49
C ALA A 92 -7.68 1.50 -2.08
N TRP A 93 -7.17 1.61 -3.31
CA TRP A 93 -6.40 0.53 -3.93
C TRP A 93 -5.06 0.29 -3.24
N ARG A 94 -4.33 1.35 -2.87
CA ARG A 94 -3.10 1.27 -2.07
C ARG A 94 -3.36 0.62 -0.72
N GLY A 95 -4.46 0.98 -0.05
CA GLY A 95 -4.90 0.34 1.18
C GLY A 95 -5.16 -1.16 1.01
N ALA A 96 -5.90 -1.54 -0.04
CA ALA A 96 -6.17 -2.94 -0.37
C ALA A 96 -4.88 -3.72 -0.68
N GLU A 97 -3.94 -3.10 -1.41
CA GLU A 97 -2.67 -3.67 -1.81
C GLU A 97 -1.74 -3.88 -0.60
N ALA A 98 -1.61 -2.90 0.28
CA ALA A 98 -0.83 -3.01 1.52
C ALA A 98 -1.29 -4.22 2.36
N TYR A 99 -2.59 -4.32 2.62
CA TYR A 99 -3.15 -5.46 3.35
C TYR A 99 -3.06 -6.77 2.57
N HIS A 100 -3.06 -6.73 1.23
CA HIS A 100 -2.80 -7.91 0.40
C HIS A 100 -1.40 -8.45 0.68
N PHE A 101 -0.38 -7.62 0.55
CA PHE A 101 1.01 -8.02 0.78
C PHE A 101 1.25 -8.43 2.23
N TRP A 102 0.60 -7.76 3.20
CA TRP A 102 0.69 -8.11 4.62
C TRP A 102 0.22 -9.55 4.86
N LEU A 103 -0.97 -9.88 4.36
CA LEU A 103 -1.55 -11.22 4.46
C LEU A 103 -0.72 -12.27 3.69
N LEU A 104 -0.21 -11.91 2.52
CA LEU A 104 0.61 -12.78 1.70
C LEU A 104 1.93 -13.14 2.42
N ALA A 105 2.61 -12.14 3.00
CA ALA A 105 3.87 -12.34 3.71
C ALA A 105 3.69 -13.28 4.91
N HIS A 106 2.63 -13.09 5.69
CA HIS A 106 2.28 -13.98 6.80
C HIS A 106 2.01 -15.40 6.30
N ARG A 107 1.21 -15.56 5.24
CA ARG A 107 0.90 -16.87 4.67
C ARG A 107 2.15 -17.58 4.15
N GLN A 108 3.07 -16.87 3.51
CA GLN A 108 4.34 -17.44 3.03
C GLN A 108 5.22 -17.90 4.19
N LEU A 109 5.30 -17.11 5.27
CA LEU A 109 6.07 -17.46 6.46
C LEU A 109 5.49 -18.69 7.16
N TYR A 110 4.17 -18.72 7.41
CA TYR A 110 3.49 -19.90 7.97
C TYR A 110 3.55 -21.12 7.05
N GLY A 111 3.64 -20.90 5.74
CA GLY A 111 3.86 -21.95 4.74
C GLY A 111 5.32 -22.44 4.65
N GLY A 112 6.24 -21.95 5.49
CA GLY A 112 7.65 -22.32 5.48
C GLY A 112 8.49 -21.69 4.37
N ASN A 113 7.88 -20.88 3.50
CA ASN A 113 8.56 -20.22 2.38
C ASN A 113 9.23 -18.91 2.84
N VAL A 114 10.29 -19.05 3.65
CA VAL A 114 10.97 -17.92 4.32
C VAL A 114 11.61 -16.93 3.34
N ASP A 115 12.11 -17.38 2.19
CA ASP A 115 12.69 -16.50 1.16
C ASP A 115 11.64 -15.58 0.53
N LEU A 116 10.49 -16.15 0.15
CA LEU A 116 9.39 -15.38 -0.42
C LEU A 116 8.81 -14.41 0.62
N ALA A 117 8.61 -14.89 1.85
CA ALA A 117 8.11 -14.07 2.96
C ALA A 117 8.99 -12.85 3.19
N MET A 118 10.32 -13.01 3.16
CA MET A 118 11.24 -11.90 3.35
C MET A 118 11.22 -10.91 2.17
N ARG A 119 11.12 -11.37 0.93
CA ARG A 119 10.97 -10.48 -0.24
C ARG A 119 9.67 -9.67 -0.19
N THR A 120 8.57 -10.32 0.17
CA THR A 120 7.29 -9.61 0.35
C THR A 120 7.37 -8.64 1.54
N ALA A 121 8.08 -8.98 2.61
CA ALA A 121 8.34 -8.06 3.73
C ALA A 121 9.18 -6.84 3.34
N LEU A 122 10.14 -6.98 2.42
CA LEU A 122 10.89 -5.84 1.90
C LEU A 122 10.00 -4.88 1.11
N HIS A 123 9.11 -5.41 0.28
CA HIS A 123 8.14 -4.60 -0.46
C HIS A 123 7.13 -3.89 0.44
N LEU A 124 6.80 -4.47 1.60
CA LEU A 124 5.91 -3.84 2.58
C LEU A 124 6.43 -2.50 3.13
N ARG A 125 7.73 -2.20 3.00
CA ARG A 125 8.30 -0.91 3.38
C ARG A 125 7.75 0.26 2.57
N ASP A 126 7.25 0.01 1.36
CA ASP A 126 6.64 1.04 0.54
C ASP A 126 5.22 1.43 1.02
N TYR A 127 4.67 0.74 2.04
CA TYR A 127 3.31 0.93 2.56
C TYR A 127 3.28 1.44 4.02
N GLU A 128 4.32 2.15 4.46
CA GLU A 128 4.41 2.78 5.79
C GLU A 128 3.31 3.81 6.08
N ASP A 129 2.59 4.28 5.04
CA ASP A 129 1.47 5.21 5.15
C ASP A 129 0.14 4.52 5.49
N VAL A 130 0.01 3.22 5.23
CA VAL A 130 -1.20 2.44 5.50
C VAL A 130 -1.03 1.52 6.71
N LEU A 131 0.13 0.88 6.82
CA LEU A 131 0.44 -0.07 7.88
C LEU A 131 1.39 0.57 8.89
N GLU A 132 1.29 0.16 10.15
CA GLU A 132 2.15 0.69 11.19
C GLU A 132 3.61 0.29 10.91
N PRO A 133 4.55 1.26 10.80
CA PRO A 133 5.96 0.95 10.52
C PRO A 133 6.56 -0.03 11.53
N LEU A 134 6.14 0.06 12.80
CA LEU A 134 6.53 -0.87 13.86
C LEU A 134 6.26 -2.33 13.47
N GLU A 135 5.09 -2.62 12.92
CA GLU A 135 4.67 -3.97 12.55
C GLU A 135 5.43 -4.46 11.31
N ILE A 136 5.60 -3.58 10.31
CA ILE A 136 6.36 -3.89 9.08
C ILE A 136 7.80 -4.28 9.43
N TYR A 137 8.52 -3.46 10.19
CA TYR A 137 9.93 -3.72 10.50
C TYR A 137 10.10 -4.88 11.49
N SER A 138 9.16 -5.09 12.42
CA SER A 138 9.17 -6.26 13.30
C SER A 138 8.99 -7.56 12.51
N PHE A 139 8.05 -7.58 11.56
CA PHE A 139 7.85 -8.73 10.68
C PHE A 139 9.04 -8.96 9.76
N LEU A 140 9.62 -7.89 9.19
CA LEU A 140 10.81 -7.97 8.35
C LEU A 140 12.01 -8.53 9.11
N ALA A 141 12.25 -8.07 10.34
CA ALA A 141 13.32 -8.59 11.19
C ALA A 141 13.16 -10.10 11.43
N LEU A 142 11.93 -10.54 11.71
CA LEU A 142 11.60 -11.94 11.93
C LEU A 142 11.77 -12.79 10.66
N ALA A 143 11.23 -12.35 9.52
CA ALA A 143 11.38 -13.05 8.25
C ALA A 143 12.85 -13.12 7.80
N ALA A 144 13.62 -12.05 7.98
CA ALA A 144 15.05 -12.00 7.66
C ALA A 144 15.87 -12.92 8.57
N PHE A 145 15.53 -13.01 9.86
CA PHE A 145 16.16 -13.95 10.80
C PHE A 145 15.97 -15.41 10.36
N TYR A 146 14.73 -15.81 10.02
CA TYR A 146 14.45 -17.16 9.55
C TYR A 146 15.11 -17.49 8.21
N ASN A 147 15.27 -16.49 7.32
CA ASN A 147 15.97 -16.67 6.04
C ASN A 147 17.51 -16.58 6.18
N LYS A 148 18.05 -16.32 7.38
CA LYS A 148 19.49 -16.09 7.66
C LYS A 148 20.09 -14.88 6.93
N PHE A 149 19.28 -13.88 6.61
CA PHE A 149 19.73 -12.60 6.07
C PHE A 149 19.93 -11.60 7.22
N TYR A 150 21.04 -11.74 7.93
CA TYR A 150 21.30 -11.00 9.15
C TYR A 150 21.61 -9.51 8.91
N GLY A 151 22.06 -9.12 7.70
CA GLY A 151 22.27 -7.73 7.33
C GLY A 151 20.96 -6.96 7.17
N GLN A 152 19.94 -7.57 6.54
CA GLN A 152 18.58 -6.99 6.51
C GLN A 152 17.93 -6.99 7.89
N CYS A 153 18.13 -8.06 8.66
CA CYS A 153 17.64 -8.14 10.04
C CYS A 153 18.21 -7.00 10.90
N SER A 154 19.52 -6.73 10.81
CA SER A 154 20.18 -5.64 11.54
C SER A 154 19.64 -4.27 11.14
N LYS A 155 19.45 -4.01 9.84
CA LYS A 155 18.84 -2.75 9.36
C LYS A 155 17.42 -2.55 9.90
N ALA A 156 16.64 -3.62 9.97
CA ALA A 156 15.29 -3.57 10.53
C ALA A 156 15.32 -3.23 12.03
N PHE A 157 16.22 -3.87 12.81
CA PHE A 157 16.40 -3.52 14.23
C PHE A 157 16.85 -2.08 14.46
N ILE A 158 17.82 -1.59 13.68
CA ILE A 158 18.25 -0.18 13.74
C ILE A 158 17.07 0.76 13.48
N LYS A 159 16.22 0.41 12.49
CA LYS A 159 15.04 1.21 12.19
C LYS A 159 14.03 1.19 13.34
N LEU A 160 13.79 0.04 13.97
CA LEU A 160 12.94 -0.08 15.16
C LEU A 160 13.46 0.76 16.34
N GLU A 161 14.77 0.73 16.61
CA GLU A 161 15.39 1.52 17.67
C GLU A 161 15.29 3.03 17.42
N SER A 162 15.36 3.43 16.15
CA SER A 162 15.27 4.84 15.75
C SER A 162 13.85 5.43 15.83
N MET A 163 12.81 4.60 16.01
CA MET A 163 11.43 5.09 16.01
C MET A 163 11.04 5.77 17.34
N PRO A 164 10.58 7.04 17.30
CA PRO A 164 10.20 7.78 18.51
C PRO A 164 8.88 7.30 19.13
N THR A 165 8.08 6.53 18.39
CA THR A 165 6.78 5.99 18.81
C THR A 165 6.91 4.96 19.95
N ILE A 166 8.11 4.42 20.17
CA ILE A 166 8.36 3.33 21.11
C ILE A 166 8.91 3.87 22.45
N GLN A 167 8.31 3.44 23.57
CA GLN A 167 8.85 3.71 24.91
C GLN A 167 10.31 3.25 25.04
N ALA A 168 11.11 3.98 25.81
CA ALA A 168 12.54 3.69 26.00
C ALA A 168 12.80 2.23 26.43
N SER A 169 11.99 1.66 27.33
CA SER A 169 12.18 0.28 27.78
C SER A 169 12.07 -0.76 26.64
N ARG A 170 11.14 -0.58 25.70
CA ARG A 170 11.00 -1.49 24.56
C ARG A 170 12.15 -1.32 23.56
N ARG A 171 12.72 -0.12 23.44
CA ARG A 171 13.92 0.09 22.61
C ARG A 171 15.12 -0.67 23.19
N ASP A 172 15.28 -0.67 24.50
CA ASP A 172 16.33 -1.44 25.17
C ASP A 172 16.13 -2.96 24.99
N GLU A 173 14.89 -3.45 25.04
CA GLU A 173 14.57 -4.86 24.73
C GLU A 173 14.96 -5.27 23.30
N TYR A 174 14.65 -4.43 22.31
CA TYR A 174 15.07 -4.67 20.92
C TYR A 174 16.58 -4.67 20.76
N GLY A 175 17.28 -3.74 21.41
CA GLY A 175 18.74 -3.69 21.40
C GLY A 175 19.39 -4.92 22.04
N ASN A 176 18.87 -5.37 23.19
CA ASN A 176 19.32 -6.59 23.85
C ASN A 176 19.09 -7.83 22.98
N LEU A 177 17.92 -7.92 22.33
CA LEU A 177 17.61 -9.01 21.41
C LEU A 177 18.56 -9.00 20.20
N ALA A 178 18.78 -7.84 19.59
CA ALA A 178 19.71 -7.65 18.48
C ALA A 178 21.13 -8.09 18.85
N MET A 179 21.65 -7.65 20.01
CA MET A 179 22.97 -8.08 20.49
C MET A 179 23.04 -9.60 20.63
N SER A 180 22.03 -10.24 21.23
CA SER A 180 22.02 -11.69 21.43
C SER A 180 22.06 -12.49 20.11
N ILE A 181 21.45 -11.94 19.06
CA ILE A 181 21.39 -12.54 17.72
C ILE A 181 22.71 -12.32 16.98
N PHE A 182 23.23 -11.08 16.98
CA PHE A 182 24.38 -10.69 16.17
C PHE A 182 25.73 -11.04 16.79
N LEU A 183 25.81 -11.27 18.11
CA LEU A 183 26.99 -11.86 18.73
C LEU A 183 27.25 -13.30 18.25
N LYS A 184 26.18 -14.01 17.87
CA LYS A 184 26.27 -15.40 17.38
C LYS A 184 26.35 -15.49 15.86
N ASN A 185 25.79 -14.51 15.15
CA ASN A 185 25.73 -14.48 13.70
C ASN A 185 26.16 -13.10 13.18
N ALA A 186 27.22 -13.04 12.37
CA ALA A 186 27.63 -11.79 11.77
C ALA A 186 26.50 -11.20 10.89
N PRO A 187 26.25 -9.88 10.92
CA PRO A 187 25.19 -9.21 10.16
C PRO A 187 25.53 -9.08 8.68
N VAL A 188 25.78 -10.21 8.01
CA VAL A 188 26.15 -10.30 6.60
C VAL A 188 25.04 -11.02 5.85
N ASP A 189 24.54 -10.39 4.79
CA ASP A 189 23.57 -11.01 3.90
C ASP A 189 24.29 -11.89 2.86
N PRO A 190 23.81 -13.12 2.58
CA PRO A 190 24.29 -13.88 1.43
C PRO A 190 23.93 -13.13 0.14
N ARG A 191 24.81 -13.15 -0.87
CA ARG A 191 24.71 -12.40 -2.15
C ARG A 191 23.51 -12.76 -3.06
N ALA A 192 22.51 -13.46 -2.55
CA ALA A 192 21.41 -14.03 -3.33
C ALA A 192 20.28 -13.03 -3.68
N LEU A 193 20.19 -11.87 -3.02
CA LEU A 193 19.17 -10.84 -3.33
C LEU A 193 19.71 -9.74 -4.25
N LYS A 194 18.95 -9.37 -5.29
CA LYS A 194 19.28 -8.22 -6.17
C LYS A 194 19.58 -6.94 -5.38
N GLU A 195 18.82 -6.66 -4.31
CA GLU A 195 19.05 -5.49 -3.43
C GLU A 195 20.40 -5.52 -2.69
N THR A 196 20.93 -6.71 -2.39
CA THR A 196 22.28 -6.86 -1.81
C THR A 196 23.38 -6.69 -2.86
N ARG A 197 23.04 -6.89 -4.15
CA ARG A 197 23.97 -6.76 -5.28
C ARG A 197 24.23 -5.29 -5.63
N GLU A 198 23.23 -4.43 -5.52
CA GLU A 198 23.33 -3.00 -5.88
C GLU A 198 24.20 -2.18 -4.92
N ARG A 199 24.27 -2.56 -3.63
CA ARG A 199 25.18 -1.91 -2.66
C ARG A 199 26.65 -2.35 -2.76
N SER A 200 26.95 -3.37 -3.57
CA SER A 200 28.29 -3.93 -3.80
C SER A 200 28.87 -3.48 -5.15
N GLY A 201 28.53 -2.28 -5.64
CA GLY A 201 29.24 -1.64 -6.74
C GLY A 201 30.70 -1.33 -6.36
N PRO A 202 31.63 -1.31 -7.32
CA PRO A 202 33.06 -1.38 -7.04
C PRO A 202 33.50 -0.22 -6.14
N ALA A 203 34.11 -0.55 -5.01
CA ALA A 203 34.96 0.40 -4.30
C ALA A 203 36.11 0.74 -5.25
N ALA A 204 36.08 1.97 -5.77
CA ALA A 204 37.21 2.60 -6.43
C ALA A 204 38.26 3.01 -5.37
#